data_AF-A0A6B2T5J3-F1
#
_entry.id   AF-A0A6B2T5J3-F1
#
_cell.length_a   1.000
_cell.length_b   1.000
_cell.length_c   1.000
_cell.angle_alpha   90.00
_cell.angle_beta   90.00
_cell.angle_gamma   90.00
#
_symmetry.space_group_name_H-M   'P 1'
#
loop_
_entity.id
_entity.type
_entity.pdbx_description
1 polymer ?
#
loop_
_entity_poly.entity_id
_entity_poly.type
_entity_poly.pdbx_seq_one_letter_code
_entity_poly.pdbx_strand_id
1 'polypeptide(L)'
;TRALAADAEAVGVEVFSAQPTRIEYAPEVAAVMQRRRVAALDARHRDTVLTSVVDSVEDTVTRLTTRGLVELDDYERKALVKDLTVAFYTGHGEHR
;
A
#
# COMPACT_ATOMS: atom_id res chain seq x y z
N THR A 1 -1.95 -24.11 20.55
CA THR A 1 -3.01 -23.92 21.56
C THR A 1 -2.94 -24.96 22.65
N ARG A 2 -2.93 -26.27 22.36
CA ARG A 2 -2.84 -27.34 23.39
C ARG A 2 -1.67 -27.20 24.38
N ALA A 3 -0.45 -26.94 23.88
CA ALA A 3 0.72 -26.75 24.74
C ALA A 3 0.56 -25.52 25.66
N LEU A 4 0.15 -24.38 25.09
CA LEU A 4 -0.10 -23.16 25.85
C LEU A 4 -1.22 -23.32 26.90
N ALA A 5 -2.26 -24.09 26.59
CA ALA A 5 -3.34 -24.39 27.52
C ALA A 5 -2.85 -25.23 28.72
N ALA A 6 -1.97 -26.20 28.47
CA ALA A 6 -1.36 -27.00 29.55
C ALA A 6 -0.47 -26.13 30.46
N ASP A 7 0.30 -25.21 29.89
CA ASP A 7 1.14 -24.29 30.67
C ASP A 7 0.30 -23.30 31.51
N ALA A 8 -0.87 -22.90 31.00
CA ALA A 8 -1.79 -21.97 31.64
C ALA A 8 -2.68 -22.61 32.72
N GLU A 9 -2.81 -23.95 32.72
CA GLU A 9 -3.62 -24.70 33.68
C GLU A 9 -3.15 -24.50 35.12
N ALA A 10 -1.83 -24.43 35.34
CA ALA A 10 -1.23 -24.23 36.66
C ALA A 10 -1.60 -22.89 37.33
N VAL A 11 -2.04 -21.91 36.54
CA VAL A 11 -2.46 -20.58 37.01
C VAL A 11 -3.96 -20.33 36.83
N GLY A 12 -4.73 -21.37 36.46
CA GLY A 12 -6.19 -21.30 36.32
C GLY A 12 -6.69 -20.48 35.12
N VAL A 13 -5.87 -20.32 34.08
CA VAL A 13 -6.24 -19.54 32.88
C VAL A 13 -6.72 -20.46 31.77
N GLU A 14 -7.96 -20.28 31.31
CA GLU A 14 -8.54 -21.01 30.18
C GLU A 14 -8.16 -20.35 28.84
N VAL A 15 -7.56 -21.13 27.93
CA VAL A 15 -7.11 -20.64 26.62
C VAL A 15 -8.10 -21.01 25.53
N PHE A 16 -8.92 -20.04 25.10
CA PHE A 16 -9.88 -20.20 24.00
C PHE A 16 -9.20 -20.18 22.62
N SER A 17 -8.21 -19.30 22.43
CA SER A 17 -7.47 -19.18 21.18
C SER A 17 -6.06 -18.64 21.43
N ALA A 18 -5.14 -18.92 20.51
CA ALA A 18 -3.81 -18.33 20.51
C ALA A 18 -3.45 -17.97 19.06
N GLN A 19 -3.00 -16.74 18.85
CA GLN A 19 -2.53 -16.27 17.56
C GLN A 19 -1.06 -15.84 17.69
N PRO A 20 -0.17 -16.29 16.79
CA PRO A 20 1.21 -15.83 16.78
C PRO A 20 1.25 -14.33 16.42
N THR A 21 1.90 -13.53 17.27
CA THR A 21 2.08 -12.09 17.05
C THR A 21 3.30 -11.79 16.18
N ARG A 22 4.27 -12.70 16.14
CA ARG A 22 5.50 -12.60 15.35
C ARG A 22 5.96 -13.99 14.93
N ILE A 23 6.62 -14.05 13.77
CA ILE A 23 7.37 -15.21 13.32
C ILE A 23 8.85 -14.83 13.38
N GLU A 24 9.62 -15.54 14.20
CA GLU A 24 11.07 -15.40 14.25
C GLU A 24 11.71 -16.48 13.39
N TYR A 25 12.57 -16.04 12.48
CA TYR A 25 13.26 -16.90 11.54
C TYR A 25 14.64 -17.25 12.10
N ALA A 26 15.14 -18.44 11.75
CA ALA A 26 16.51 -18.81 12.05
C ALA A 26 17.51 -17.81 11.42
N PRO A 27 18.68 -17.57 12.04
CA PRO A 27 19.62 -16.53 11.62
C PRO A 27 19.96 -16.55 10.13
N GLU A 28 20.10 -17.74 9.54
CA GLU A 28 20.45 -17.98 8.14
C GLU A 28 19.40 -17.45 7.15
N VAL A 29 18.12 -17.36 7.54
CA VAL A 29 17.02 -16.94 6.67
C VAL A 29 16.39 -15.61 7.08
N ALA A 30 16.63 -15.13 8.31
CA ALA A 30 16.00 -13.94 8.86
C ALA A 30 16.19 -12.69 7.99
N ALA A 31 17.42 -12.44 7.52
CA ALA A 31 17.72 -11.28 6.67
C ALA A 31 16.99 -11.35 5.31
N VAL A 32 16.91 -12.54 4.71
CA VAL A 32 16.21 -12.76 3.43
C VAL A 32 14.72 -12.54 3.58
N MET A 33 14.13 -13.09 4.65
CA MET A 33 12.70 -12.94 4.94
C MET A 33 12.33 -11.49 5.25
N GLN A 34 13.17 -10.78 6.00
CA GLN A 34 12.96 -9.35 6.27
C GLN A 34 12.97 -8.53 4.98
N ARG A 35 13.95 -8.74 4.08
CA ARG A 35 13.99 -8.05 2.77
C ARG A 35 12.76 -8.36 1.93
N ARG A 36 12.31 -9.62 1.88
CA ARG A 36 11.08 -10.01 1.18
C ARG A 36 9.85 -9.31 1.75
N ARG A 37 9.74 -9.24 3.08
CA ARG A 37 8.61 -8.58 3.75
C ARG A 37 8.59 -7.08 3.46
N VAL A 38 9.74 -6.42 3.54
CA VAL A 38 9.88 -5.00 3.21
C VAL A 38 9.53 -4.76 1.73
N ALA A 39 10.04 -5.58 0.81
CA ALA A 39 9.71 -5.47 -0.61
C ALA A 39 8.21 -5.67 -0.88
N ALA A 40 7.55 -6.61 -0.19
CA ALA A 40 6.11 -6.82 -0.31
C ALA A 40 5.28 -5.68 0.30
N LEU A 41 5.80 -5.00 1.33
CA LEU A 41 5.18 -3.79 1.87
C LEU A 41 5.33 -2.61 0.91
N ASP A 42 6.53 -2.40 0.38
CA ASP A 42 6.84 -1.36 -0.60
C ASP A 42 6.00 -1.52 -1.87
N ALA A 43 5.88 -2.75 -2.40
CA ALA A 43 5.05 -3.04 -3.56
C ALA A 43 3.56 -2.71 -3.32
N ARG A 44 3.00 -3.14 -2.18
CA ARG A 44 1.61 -2.83 -1.81
C ARG A 44 1.37 -1.33 -1.64
N HIS A 45 2.34 -0.64 -1.04
CA HIS A 45 2.27 0.80 -0.88
C HIS A 45 2.28 1.50 -2.25
N ARG A 46 3.20 1.14 -3.15
CA ARG A 46 3.24 1.69 -4.50
C ARG A 46 1.93 1.44 -5.26
N ASP A 47 1.37 0.24 -5.16
CA ASP A 47 0.11 -0.10 -5.80
C ASP A 47 -1.05 0.80 -5.32
N THR A 48 -1.13 1.00 -3.99
CA THR A 48 -2.13 1.90 -3.39
C THR A 48 -1.94 3.35 -3.84
N VAL A 49 -0.70 3.86 -3.83
CA VAL A 49 -0.38 5.23 -4.25
C VAL A 49 -0.69 5.43 -5.73
N LEU A 50 -0.28 4.51 -6.59
CA LEU A 50 -0.51 4.61 -8.04
C LEU A 50 -2.00 4.59 -8.38
N THR A 51 -2.80 3.75 -7.70
CA THR A 51 -4.26 3.75 -7.88
C THR A 51 -4.85 5.12 -7.57
N SER A 52 -4.51 5.70 -6.41
CA SER A 52 -4.99 7.04 -6.02
C SER A 52 -4.55 8.15 -6.99
N VAL A 53 -3.33 8.06 -7.53
CA VAL A 53 -2.81 9.03 -8.52
C VAL A 53 -3.60 8.94 -9.83
N VAL A 54 -3.84 7.73 -10.34
CA VAL A 54 -4.60 7.53 -11.59
C VAL A 54 -6.03 8.06 -11.44
N ASP A 55 -6.69 7.75 -10.32
CA ASP A 55 -8.04 8.26 -10.02
C ASP A 55 -8.06 9.80 -10.00
N SER A 56 -7.06 10.42 -9.36
CA SER A 56 -6.95 11.90 -9.28
C SER A 56 -6.73 12.56 -10.64
N VAL A 57 -5.94 11.91 -11.51
CA VAL A 57 -5.69 12.36 -12.88
C VAL A 57 -6.97 12.26 -13.71
N GLU A 58 -7.67 11.13 -13.65
CA GLU A 58 -8.95 10.91 -14.35
C GLU A 58 -9.99 11.96 -13.94
N ASP A 59 -10.17 12.17 -12.64
CA ASP A 59 -11.09 13.17 -12.10
C ASP A 59 -10.75 14.58 -12.59
N THR A 60 -9.46 14.93 -12.59
CA THR A 60 -8.99 16.27 -13.00
C THR A 60 -9.24 16.51 -14.48
N VAL A 61 -8.84 15.59 -15.35
CA VAL A 61 -9.04 15.69 -16.81
C VAL A 61 -10.53 15.78 -17.12
N THR A 62 -11.34 14.90 -16.51
CA THR A 62 -12.79 14.89 -16.69
C THR A 62 -13.40 16.23 -16.30
N ARG A 63 -13.05 16.77 -15.12
CA ARG A 63 -13.57 18.06 -14.66
C ARG A 63 -13.16 19.23 -15.55
N LEU A 64 -11.95 19.24 -16.09
CA LEU A 64 -11.49 20.31 -17.00
C LEU A 64 -12.28 20.29 -18.31
N THR A 65 -12.46 19.10 -18.90
CA THR A 65 -13.22 18.93 -20.15
C THR A 65 -14.71 19.22 -19.95
N THR A 66 -15.36 18.67 -18.91
CA THR A 66 -16.79 18.90 -18.65
C THR A 66 -17.11 20.38 -18.40
N ARG A 67 -16.18 21.14 -17.84
CA ARG A 67 -16.34 22.59 -17.63
C ARG A 67 -16.02 23.43 -18.86
N GLY A 68 -15.61 22.81 -19.99
CA GLY A 68 -15.20 23.51 -21.20
C GLY A 68 -13.96 24.39 -20.98
N LEU A 69 -13.12 24.08 -19.99
CA LEU A 69 -11.92 24.86 -19.69
C LEU A 69 -10.76 24.52 -20.65
N VAL A 70 -10.82 23.34 -21.27
CA VAL A 70 -9.83 22.85 -22.22
C VAL A 70 -10.53 22.06 -23.32
N GLU A 71 -10.13 22.29 -24.57
CA GLU A 71 -10.42 21.44 -25.71
C GLU A 71 -9.08 20.85 -26.14
N LEU A 72 -8.92 19.54 -26.00
CA LEU A 72 -7.64 18.86 -26.15
C LEU A 72 -7.73 17.86 -27.29
N ASP A 73 -6.77 17.92 -28.20
CA ASP A 73 -6.53 16.81 -29.11
C ASP A 73 -5.87 15.60 -28.38
N ASP A 74 -5.69 14.50 -29.10
CA ASP A 74 -5.11 13.28 -28.53
C ASP A 74 -3.66 13.46 -28.02
N TYR A 75 -2.88 14.35 -28.63
CA TYR A 75 -1.50 14.61 -28.23
C TYR A 75 -1.47 15.49 -26.97
N GLU A 76 -2.26 16.56 -26.94
CA GLU A 76 -2.41 17.45 -25.80
C GLU A 76 -2.97 16.71 -24.58
N ARG A 77 -3.96 15.83 -24.77
CA ARG A 77 -4.50 14.97 -23.72
C ARG A 77 -3.43 14.07 -23.12
N LYS A 78 -2.61 13.41 -23.95
CA LYS A 78 -1.51 12.55 -23.47
C LYS A 78 -0.47 13.34 -22.68
N ALA A 79 -0.12 14.53 -23.15
CA ALA A 79 0.81 15.42 -22.45
C ALA A 79 0.26 15.84 -21.08
N LEU A 80 -1.00 16.29 -21.01
CA LEU A 80 -1.65 16.68 -19.76
C LEU A 80 -1.73 15.51 -18.76
N VAL A 81 -2.16 14.32 -19.21
CA VAL A 81 -2.21 13.12 -18.36
C VAL A 81 -0.84 12.80 -17.78
N LYS A 82 0.23 12.85 -18.60
CA LYS A 82 1.60 12.63 -18.14
C LYS A 82 2.01 13.66 -17.09
N ASP A 83 1.79 14.94 -17.34
CA ASP A 83 2.19 16.03 -16.44
C ASP A 83 1.42 15.99 -15.12
N LEU A 84 0.11 15.72 -15.17
CA LEU A 84 -0.71 15.51 -13.97
C LEU A 84 -0.28 14.28 -13.18
N THR A 85 0.00 13.16 -13.86
CA THR A 85 0.48 11.93 -13.19
C THR A 85 1.77 12.20 -12.42
N VAL A 86 2.72 12.92 -13.03
CA VAL A 86 3.95 13.35 -12.36
C VAL A 86 3.62 14.26 -11.18
N ALA A 87 2.80 15.30 -11.37
CA ALA A 87 2.47 16.27 -10.32
C ALA A 87 1.77 15.62 -9.11
N PHE A 88 0.78 14.75 -9.34
CA PHE A 88 0.08 14.03 -8.27
C PHE A 88 0.98 13.03 -7.56
N TYR A 89 1.82 12.29 -8.30
CA TYR A 89 2.76 11.36 -7.68
C TYR A 89 3.82 12.09 -6.83
N THR A 90 4.35 13.21 -7.30
CA THR A 90 5.33 14.00 -6.53
C THR A 90 4.69 14.67 -5.31
N GLY A 91 3.46 15.19 -5.45
CA GLY A 91 2.73 15.80 -4.33
C GLY A 91 2.29 14.80 -3.26
N HIS A 92 2.08 13.53 -3.62
CA HIS A 92 1.75 12.48 -2.65
C HIS A 92 2.88 12.19 -1.66
N GLY A 93 4.14 12.50 -2.02
CA GLY A 93 5.29 12.34 -1.13
C GLY A 93 5.36 13.37 0.00
N GLU A 94 4.66 14.51 -0.10
CA GLU A 94 4.76 15.63 0.84
C GLU A 94 3.79 15.52 2.03
N HIS A 95 2.76 14.67 1.97
CA HIS A 95 1.78 14.47 3.06
C HIS A 95 2.23 13.41 4.09
N ARG A 96 3.54 13.26 4.30
CA ARG A 96 4.13 12.33 5.27
C ARG A 96 5.00 13.04 6.29
#